data_AF-A0A963EQ02-F1
#
_entry.id   AF-A0A963EQ02-F1
#
_cell.length_a   1.000
_cell.length_b   1.000
_cell.length_c   1.000
_cell.angle_alpha   90.00
_cell.angle_beta   90.00
_cell.angle_gamma   90.00
#
_symmetry.space_group_name_H-M   'P 1'
#
loop_
_entity.id
_entity.type
_entity.pdbx_description
1 polymer ?
#
loop_
_entity_poly.entity_id
_entity_poly.type
_entity_poly.pdbx_seq_one_letter_code
_entity_poly.pdbx_strand_id
1 'polypeptide(L)' 'EIVSGDTLGKIAKHFYGSAGKYTRIYEANRDVIENPDRIYPGQKIRIPMD' A
#
# COMPACT_ATOMS: atom_id res chain seq x y z
N GLU A 1 -9.15 2.13 -0.94
CA GLU A 1 -9.04 2.06 -2.41
C GLU A 1 -7.94 3.03 -2.82
N ILE A 2 -7.07 2.65 -3.75
CA ILE A 2 -6.01 3.53 -4.25
C ILE A 2 -6.62 4.63 -5.10
N VAL A 3 -6.16 5.86 -4.92
CA VAL A 3 -6.53 7.01 -5.76
C VAL A 3 -5.31 7.62 -6.44
N SER A 4 -5.56 8.49 -7.44
CA SER A 4 -4.47 9.17 -8.15
C SER A 4 -3.58 9.96 -7.17
N GLY A 5 -2.27 9.75 -7.26
CA GLY A 5 -1.27 10.39 -6.40
C GLY A 5 -0.89 9.61 -5.13
N ASP A 6 -1.55 8.48 -4.87
CA ASP A 6 -1.15 7.57 -3.79
C ASP A 6 0.18 6.88 -4.09
N THR A 7 0.89 6.56 -3.01
CA THR A 7 2.01 5.61 -3.01
C THR A 7 1.88 4.71 -1.79
N LEU A 8 2.41 3.48 -1.86
CA LEU A 8 2.42 2.59 -0.68
C LEU A 8 3.14 3.24 0.51
N GLY A 9 4.17 4.05 0.26
CA GLY A 9 4.86 4.82 1.31
C GLY A 9 3.98 5.88 1.97
N LYS A 10 3.18 6.64 1.20
CA LYS A 10 2.23 7.62 1.77
C LYS A 10 1.17 6.93 2.63
N ILE A 11 0.62 5.82 2.13
CA ILE A 11 -0.37 5.02 2.83
C ILE A 11 0.24 4.43 4.11
N ALA A 12 1.43 3.84 4.03
CA ALA A 12 2.14 3.31 5.20
C ALA A 12 2.47 4.39 6.24
N LYS A 13 2.86 5.59 5.81
CA LYS A 13 3.07 6.72 6.73
C LYS A 13 1.77 7.12 7.43
N HIS A 14 0.64 7.11 6.73
CA HIS A 14 -0.65 7.45 7.29
C HIS A 14 -1.12 6.42 8.34
N PHE A 15 -1.06 5.13 8.03
CA PHE A 15 -1.57 4.08 8.93
C PHE A 15 -0.57 3.61 9.99
N TYR A 16 0.73 3.61 9.68
CA TYR A 16 1.76 3.03 10.54
C TYR A 16 2.78 4.03 11.09
N GLY A 17 2.64 5.31 10.74
CA GLY A 17 3.55 6.39 11.11
C GLY A 17 4.89 6.40 10.38
N SER A 18 5.14 5.43 9.48
CA SER A 18 6.41 5.32 8.74
C SER A 18 6.19 4.86 7.31
N ALA A 19 6.72 5.62 6.36
CA ALA A 19 6.70 5.25 4.94
C ALA A 19 7.48 3.96 4.67
N GLY A 20 8.50 3.64 5.49
CA GLY A 20 9.30 2.42 5.35
C GLY A 20 8.52 1.13 5.63
N LYS A 21 7.34 1.22 6.25
CA LYS A 21 6.47 0.06 6.51
C LYS A 21 5.57 -0.30 5.31
N TYR A 22 5.83 0.27 4.13
CA TYR A 22 5.10 -0.06 2.90
C TYR A 22 5.23 -1.54 2.51
N THR A 23 6.33 -2.20 2.89
CA THR A 23 6.56 -3.63 2.62
C THR A 23 5.48 -4.51 3.24
N ARG A 24 5.00 -4.18 4.44
CA ARG A 24 3.87 -4.88 5.08
C ARG A 24 2.59 -4.81 4.25
N ILE A 25 2.32 -3.64 3.65
CA ILE A 25 1.17 -3.47 2.75
C ILE A 25 1.38 -4.33 1.50
N TYR A 26 2.57 -4.28 0.91
CA TYR A 26 2.87 -5.07 -0.28
C TYR A 26 2.74 -6.58 -0.04
N GLU A 27 3.28 -7.09 1.08
CA GLU A 27 3.20 -8.51 1.45
C GLU A 27 1.75 -8.99 1.65
N ALA A 28 0.92 -8.18 2.31
CA ALA A 28 -0.49 -8.52 2.53
C ALA A 28 -1.38 -8.44 1.26
N ASN A 29 -0.83 -7.95 0.15
CA ASN A 29 -1.56 -7.69 -1.09
C ASN A 29 -0.84 -8.23 -2.33
N ARG A 30 -0.01 -9.27 -2.19
CA ARG A 30 0.69 -9.89 -3.34
C ARG A 30 -0.26 -10.47 -4.40
N ASP A 31 -1.52 -10.69 -4.04
CA ASP A 31 -2.61 -11.08 -4.94
C ASP A 31 -3.15 -9.93 -5.81
N VAL A 32 -2.91 -8.68 -5.41
CA VAL A 32 -3.44 -7.47 -6.08
C VAL A 32 -2.32 -6.57 -6.61
N ILE A 33 -1.17 -6.55 -5.95
CA ILE A 33 -0.02 -5.70 -6.24
C ILE A 33 1.12 -6.60 -6.68
N GLU A 34 1.38 -6.62 -7.98
CA GLU A 34 2.50 -7.39 -8.55
C GLU A 34 3.85 -6.69 -8.33
N ASN A 35 3.86 -5.36 -8.33
CA ASN A 35 5.04 -4.54 -8.13
C ASN A 35 4.72 -3.39 -7.17
N PRO A 36 5.46 -3.23 -6.06
CA PRO A 36 5.17 -2.22 -5.04
C PRO A 36 5.31 -0.78 -5.55
N ASP A 37 6.10 -0.56 -6.61
CA ASP A 37 6.27 0.74 -7.27
C ASP A 37 5.19 1.03 -8.32
N ARG A 38 4.32 0.06 -8.61
CA ARG A 38 3.23 0.18 -9.60
C ARG A 38 1.89 -0.14 -8.95
N ILE A 39 1.25 0.90 -8.44
CA ILE A 39 -0.14 0.86 -7.98
C ILE A 39 -1.01 1.75 -8.87
N TYR A 40 -2.27 1.39 -9.01
CA TYR A 40 -3.20 2.01 -9.92
C TYR A 40 -4.48 2.44 -9.18
N PRO A 41 -5.05 3.62 -9.54
CA PRO A 41 -6.34 4.03 -9.02
C PRO A 41 -7.40 2.93 -9.17
N GLY A 42 -8.22 2.72 -8.15
CA GLY A 42 -9.25 1.69 -8.11
C GLY A 42 -8.81 0.35 -7.50
N GLN A 43 -7.50 0.13 -7.29
CA GLN A 43 -7.05 -1.07 -6.56
C GLN A 43 -7.57 -1.07 -5.12
N LYS A 44 -8.18 -2.18 -4.72
CA LYS A 44 -8.59 -2.43 -3.33
C LYS A 44 -7.50 -3.23 -2.64
N ILE A 45 -6.88 -2.62 -1.64
CA ILE A 45 -5.79 -3.20 -0.86
C ILE A 45 -6.18 -3.31 0.60
N ARG A 46 -5.58 -4.27 1.30
CA ARG A 46 -5.71 -4.55 2.74
C ARG A 46 -4.61 -3.81 3.49
N ILE A 47 -4.94 -3.27 4.66
CA ILE A 47 -3.98 -2.62 5.57
C ILE A 47 -3.91 -3.46 6.85
N PRO A 48 -2.88 -4.31 7.04
CA PRO A 48 -2.72 -5.10 8.26
C PRO A 48 -2.34 -4.22 9.47
N MET A 49 -3.10 -4.29 10.57
CA MET A 49 -2.93 -3.42 11.76
C MET A 49 -2.41 -4.17 13.00
N ASP A 50 -2.16 -5.46 12.86
CA ASP A 50 -1.67 -6.40 13.86
C ASP A 50 -0.15 -6.35 14.10
#